data_AF-A0A923V4E8-F1
#
_entry.id   AF-A0A923V4E8-F1
#
_cell.length_a   1.000
_cell.length_b   1.000
_cell.length_c   1.000
_cell.angle_alpha   90.00
_cell.angle_beta   90.00
_cell.angle_gamma   90.00
#
_symmetry.space_group_name_H-M   'P 1'
#
loop_
_entity.id
_entity.type
_entity.pdbx_description
1 polymer ?
#
loop_
_entity_poly.entity_id
_entity_poly.type
_entity_poly.pdbx_seq_one_letter_code
_entity_poly.pdbx_strand_id
1 'polypeptide(L)' 'SSLLVGGRLCKSAGGLFVVARVTNELETIIALSNIFNSIVFVSNVEEAVDFVYMDDLENDLKSEK' A
#
# COMPACT_ATOMS: atom_id res chain seq x y z
N SER A 1 -3.59 -0.22 15.17
CA SER A 1 -4.01 0.88 14.28
C SER A 1 -4.74 0.31 13.08
N SER A 2 -5.71 1.05 12.52
CA SER A 2 -6.52 0.59 11.37
C SER A 2 -5.70 0.39 10.10
N LEU A 3 -4.66 1.20 9.89
CA LEU A 3 -3.76 1.10 8.73
C LEU A 3 -3.03 -0.25 8.66
N LEU A 4 -2.46 -0.72 9.77
CA LEU A 4 -1.76 -2.01 9.81
C LEU A 4 -2.72 -3.19 9.65
N VAL A 5 -3.96 -3.06 10.13
CA VAL A 5 -5.00 -4.07 9.96
C VAL A 5 -5.41 -4.15 8.48
N GLY A 6 -5.67 -3.00 7.84
CA GLY A 6 -5.98 -2.92 6.41
C GLY A 6 -4.87 -3.54 5.56
N GLY A 7 -3.61 -3.17 5.81
CA GLY A 7 -2.46 -3.74 5.10
C GLY A 7 -2.37 -5.27 5.20
N ARG A 8 -2.60 -5.83 6.40
CA ARG A 8 -2.62 -7.29 6.56
C ARG A 8 -3.80 -7.95 5.85
N LEU A 9 -5.00 -7.36 5.92
CA LEU A 9 -6.19 -7.92 5.28
C LEU A 9 -6.03 -8.00 3.76
N CYS A 10 -5.58 -6.91 3.11
CA CYS A 10 -5.32 -6.91 1.68
C CYS A 10 -4.26 -7.95 1.30
N LYS A 11 -3.13 -7.98 2.04
CA LYS A 11 -2.06 -8.96 1.81
C LYS A 11 -2.56 -10.41 1.95
N SER A 12 -3.38 -10.69 2.97
CA SER A 12 -3.96 -12.02 3.17
C SER A 12 -4.96 -12.42 2.08
N ALA A 13 -5.57 -11.46 1.41
CA ALA A 13 -6.44 -11.67 0.26
C ALA A 13 -5.68 -11.73 -1.07
N GLY A 14 -4.33 -11.65 -1.05
CA GLY A 14 -3.51 -11.65 -2.26
C GLY A 14 -3.51 -10.32 -3.02
N GLY A 15 -3.87 -9.21 -2.37
CA GLY A 15 -3.84 -7.88 -2.98
C GLY A 15 -2.99 -6.87 -2.21
N LEU A 16 -2.94 -5.66 -2.74
CA LEU A 16 -2.13 -4.56 -2.24
C LEU A 16 -2.95 -3.53 -1.44
N PHE A 17 -2.36 -2.98 -0.38
CA PHE A 17 -2.91 -1.82 0.35
C PHE A 17 -1.99 -0.61 0.17
N VAL A 18 -2.52 0.45 -0.46
CA VAL A 18 -1.79 1.68 -0.77
C VAL A 18 -2.49 2.87 -0.11
N VAL A 19 -1.71 3.78 0.48
CA VAL A 19 -2.20 5.05 1.01
C VAL A 19 -1.68 6.17 0.13
N ALA A 20 -2.59 6.90 -0.52
CA ALA A 20 -2.27 8.04 -1.36
C ALA A 20 -2.46 9.36 -0.60
N ARG A 21 -1.66 10.38 -0.96
CA ARG A 21 -1.84 11.78 -0.52
C ARG A 21 -1.88 11.96 1.00
N VAL A 22 -0.86 11.44 1.67
CA VAL A 22 -0.63 11.81 3.07
C VAL A 22 -0.28 13.29 3.13
N THR A 23 -0.81 14.02 4.11
CA THR A 23 -0.45 15.42 4.32
C THR A 23 0.89 15.53 5.06
N ASN A 24 1.63 16.60 4.84
CA ASN A 24 2.94 16.82 5.46
C ASN A 24 2.91 16.72 7.01
N GLU A 25 1.80 17.15 7.63
CA GLU A 25 1.62 17.05 9.08
C GLU A 25 1.54 15.59 9.55
N LEU A 26 0.90 14.73 8.74
CA LEU A 26 0.76 13.31 9.04
C LEU A 26 2.01 12.52 8.67
N GLU A 27 2.81 12.94 7.68
CA GLU A 27 4.08 12.29 7.32
C GLU A 27 5.03 12.19 8.53
N THR A 28 5.14 13.28 9.29
CA THR A 28 5.99 13.31 10.50
C THR A 28 5.52 12.28 11.54
N ILE A 29 4.21 12.17 11.76
CA ILE A 29 3.62 11.22 12.71
C ILE A 29 3.84 9.77 12.23
N ILE A 30 3.64 9.51 10.93
CA ILE A 30 3.83 8.18 10.34
C ILE A 30 5.30 7.77 10.41
N ALA A 31 6.24 8.71 10.19
CA ALA A 31 7.68 8.46 10.26
C ALA A 31 8.12 7.99 11.65
N LEU A 32 7.57 8.61 12.70
CA LEU A 32 7.81 8.21 14.09
C LEU A 32 7.19 6.84 14.42
N SER A 33 6.18 6.40 13.66
CA SER A 33 5.38 5.21 13.95
C SER A 33 5.96 3.92 13.37
N ASN A 34 7.08 3.96 12.61
CA ASN A 34 7.66 2.83 11.86
C ASN A 34 6.68 2.13 10.89
N ILE A 35 5.56 2.77 10.54
CA ILE A 35 4.51 2.17 9.69
C ILE A 35 4.93 2.14 8.21
N PHE A 36 5.84 3.01 7.79
CA PHE A 36 6.38 3.06 6.42
C PHE A 36 6.94 1.73 5.93
N ASN A 37 7.48 0.89 6.82
CA ASN A 37 8.04 -0.40 6.42
C ASN A 37 6.97 -1.47 6.10
N SER A 38 5.70 -1.21 6.43
CA SER A 38 4.61 -2.18 6.29
C SER A 38 3.52 -1.73 5.31
N ILE A 39 3.52 -0.48 4.86
CA ILE A 39 2.47 0.11 4.04
C ILE A 39 3.10 0.92 2.92
N VAL A 40 2.57 0.79 1.71
CA VAL A 40 3.00 1.57 0.56
C VAL A 40 2.31 2.94 0.61
N PHE A 41 3.12 3.99 0.56
CA PHE A 41 2.67 5.38 0.51
C PHE A 41 3.07 6.00 -0.81
N VAL A 42 2.15 6.72 -1.43
CA VAL A 42 2.35 7.36 -2.74
C VAL A 42 1.85 8.80 -2.72
N SER A 43 2.37 9.61 -3.64
CA SER A 43 2.15 11.06 -3.61
C SER A 43 0.77 11.44 -4.14
N ASN A 44 0.19 10.62 -5.03
CA ASN A 44 -1.08 10.91 -5.66
C ASN A 44 -1.90 9.62 -5.91
N VAL A 45 -3.17 9.80 -6.27
CA VAL A 45 -4.10 8.67 -6.44
C VAL A 45 -3.83 7.89 -7.73
N GLU A 46 -3.36 8.55 -8.79
CA GLU A 46 -3.03 7.89 -10.06
C GLU A 46 -1.89 6.89 -9.87
N GLU A 47 -0.84 7.28 -9.14
CA GLU A 47 0.26 6.39 -8.73
C GLU A 47 -0.24 5.21 -7.89
N ALA A 48 -1.20 5.41 -6.98
CA ALA A 48 -1.77 4.31 -6.20
C ALA A 48 -2.51 3.31 -7.10
N VAL A 49 -3.25 3.81 -8.07
CA VAL A 49 -3.97 2.99 -9.06
C VAL A 49 -2.96 2.18 -9.87
N ASP A 50 -1.92 2.82 -10.39
CA ASP A 50 -0.85 2.15 -11.15
C ASP A 50 -0.16 1.05 -10.33
N PHE A 51 0.13 1.31 -9.05
CA PHE A 51 0.70 0.32 -8.14
C PHE A 51 -0.18 -0.91 -7.97
N VAL A 52 -1.49 -0.71 -7.79
CA VAL A 52 -2.45 -1.82 -7.64
C VAL A 52 -2.54 -2.62 -8.94
N TYR A 53 -2.58 -1.97 -10.10
CA TYR A 53 -2.59 -2.67 -11.40
C TYR A 53 -1.32 -3.50 -11.64
N MET A 54 -0.15 -2.96 -11.27
CA MET A 54 1.11 -3.70 -11.42
C MET A 54 1.20 -4.90 -10.48
N ASP A 55 0.73 -4.76 -9.23
CA ASP A 55 0.65 -5.88 -8.28
C ASP A 55 -0.26 -7.00 -8.81
N ASP A 56 -1.43 -6.64 -9.36
CA ASP A 56 -2.38 -7.59 -9.94
C ASP A 56 -1.78 -8.32 -11.16
N LEU A 57 -1.17 -7.58 -12.09
CA LEU A 57 -0.45 -8.15 -13.24
C LEU A 57 0.68 -9.10 -12.81
N GLU A 58 1.45 -8.73 -11.79
CA GLU A 58 2.49 -9.60 -11.26
C GLU A 58 1.93 -10.88 -10.65
N ASN A 59 0.80 -10.79 -9.95
CA ASN A 59 0.14 -11.93 -9.33
C ASN A 59 -0.43 -12.89 -10.39
N ASP A 60 -1.02 -12.35 -11.46
CA ASP A 60 -1.47 -13.14 -12.61
C ASP A 60 -0.30 -13.88 -13.27
N LEU A 61 0.80 -13.18 -13.55
CA LEU A 61 2.01 -13.78 -14.14
C LEU A 61 2.66 -14.86 -13.25
N LYS A 62 2.57 -14.71 -11.93
CA LYS A 62 3.04 -15.73 -10.96
C LYS A 62 2.11 -16.94 -10.91
N SER A 63 0.81 -16.74 -11.17
CA SER A 63 -0.21 -17.79 -11.14
C SER A 63 -0.23 -18.65 -12.41
N GLU A 64 0.31 -18.15 -13.52
CA GLU A 64 0.46 -18.90 -14.79
C GLU A 64 1.70 -19.83 -14.85
N LYS A 65 2.46 -19.96 -13.76
CA LYS A 65 3.59 -20.90 -13.63
C LYS A 65 3.23 -22.15 -12.83
#